data_AF-A0A819JBA2-F1
#
_entry.id   AF-A0A819JBA2-F1
#
_cell.length_a   1.000
_cell.length_b   1.000
_cell.length_c   1.000
_cell.angle_alpha   90.00
_cell.angle_beta   90.00
_cell.angle_gamma   90.00
#
_symmetry.space_group_name_H-M   'P 1'
#
loop_
_entity.id
_entity.type
_entity.pdbx_description
1 polymer ?
#
loop_
_entity_poly.entity_id
_entity_poly.type
_entity_poly.pdbx_seq_one_letter_code
_entity_poly.pdbx_strand_id
1 'polypeptide(L)'
;DNTKSTVISALNLLTNLLLTNEPFPVNTNSQLSNSIFLKCIFQLIENNHDDDDDNDDELVLSSIKFLLSLNLRFDYPNQNPIIRTLIAIIEQISCQYLIERLILLFNRNIDPIEHKTTNSVIKFLADLFDDQNTTSDILLFDSDRRLIIEIISRELTDRLCTDEATTAYLSLLELILRKHTLTHENCSRYDELQACFQSYLSTENCLHENRFIINEIIRQHDWLSMI
;
A
#
# COMPACT_ATOMS: atom_id res chain seq x y z
N ASP A 1 23.10 -9.49 19.48
CA ASP A 1 24.16 -9.33 18.48
C ASP A 1 24.36 -7.83 18.19
N ASN A 2 25.58 -7.30 18.37
CA ASN A 2 25.83 -5.84 18.37
C ASN A 2 25.57 -5.19 17.00
N THR A 3 25.85 -5.94 15.92
CA THR A 3 25.63 -5.48 14.55
C THR A 3 24.15 -5.28 14.26
N LYS A 4 23.29 -6.23 14.65
CA LYS A 4 21.84 -6.15 14.48
C LYS A 4 21.24 -4.93 15.15
N SER A 5 21.61 -4.68 16.42
CA SER A 5 21.16 -3.50 17.17
C SER A 5 21.60 -2.18 16.53
N THR A 6 22.81 -2.15 15.95
CA THR A 6 23.31 -0.98 15.22
C THR A 6 22.49 -0.71 13.96
N VAL A 7 22.16 -1.76 13.19
CA VAL A 7 21.33 -1.66 11.98
C VAL A 7 19.92 -1.16 12.31
N ILE A 8 19.28 -1.74 13.33
CA ILE A 8 17.95 -1.30 13.82
C ILE A 8 17.98 0.20 14.16
N SER A 9 18.98 0.63 14.93
CA SER A 9 19.12 2.03 15.33
C SER A 9 19.33 2.96 14.14
N ALA A 10 20.11 2.54 13.13
CA ALA A 10 20.33 3.29 11.90
C ALA A 10 19.04 3.41 11.07
N LEU A 11 18.27 2.33 10.90
CA LEU A 11 17.00 2.33 10.18
C LEU A 11 15.96 3.22 10.88
N ASN A 12 15.88 3.17 12.20
CA ASN A 12 14.98 4.02 12.97
C ASN A 12 15.36 5.50 12.84
N LEU A 13 16.66 5.83 12.88
CA LEU A 13 17.12 7.20 12.66
C LEU A 13 16.76 7.69 11.25
N LEU A 14 17.00 6.88 10.21
CA LEU A 14 16.66 7.23 8.84
C LEU A 14 15.15 7.40 8.66
N THR A 15 14.35 6.51 9.25
CA THR A 15 12.88 6.62 9.26
C THR A 15 12.45 7.95 9.87
N ASN A 16 12.97 8.31 11.06
CA ASN A 16 12.64 9.58 11.70
C ASN A 16 13.04 10.79 10.85
N LEU A 17 14.21 10.73 10.18
CA LEU A 17 14.65 11.78 9.27
C LEU A 17 13.75 11.90 8.03
N LEU A 18 13.26 10.78 7.49
CA LEU A 18 12.36 10.79 6.33
C LEU A 18 11.00 11.46 6.67
N LEU A 19 10.56 11.33 7.92
CA LEU A 19 9.29 11.88 8.40
C LEU A 19 9.34 13.38 8.75
N THR A 20 10.52 14.02 8.76
CA THR A 20 10.61 15.48 9.04
C THR A 20 10.10 16.35 7.89
N ASN A 21 9.74 15.77 6.74
CA ASN A 21 9.36 16.44 5.50
C ASN A 21 10.41 17.41 4.92
N GLU A 22 11.62 17.45 5.47
CA GLU A 22 12.69 18.30 4.96
C GLU A 22 13.26 17.76 3.63
N PRO A 23 13.66 18.64 2.70
CA PRO A 23 14.32 18.20 1.48
C PRO A 23 15.72 17.67 1.79
N PHE A 24 16.02 16.45 1.35
CA PHE A 24 17.39 15.94 1.43
C PHE A 24 18.28 16.53 0.34
N PRO A 25 19.60 16.68 0.60
CA PRO A 25 20.57 16.91 -0.46
C PRO A 25 20.45 15.84 -1.55
N VAL A 26 20.66 16.23 -2.81
CA VAL A 26 20.54 15.34 -3.98
C VAL A 26 21.37 14.05 -3.82
N ASN A 27 22.56 14.16 -3.23
CA ASN A 27 23.45 13.03 -2.98
C ASN A 27 22.87 12.05 -1.93
N THR A 28 22.17 12.55 -0.92
CA THR A 28 21.53 11.68 0.08
C THR A 28 20.36 10.93 -0.53
N ASN A 29 19.54 11.61 -1.34
CA ASN A 29 18.46 10.95 -2.08
C ASN A 29 18.97 9.88 -3.04
N SER A 30 20.10 10.11 -3.74
CA SER A 30 20.65 9.11 -4.65
C SER A 30 21.20 7.88 -3.93
N GLN A 31 21.75 8.04 -2.71
CA GLN A 31 22.20 6.92 -1.89
C GLN A 31 21.02 6.13 -1.30
N LEU A 32 19.99 6.81 -0.78
CA LEU A 32 18.79 6.14 -0.25
C LEU A 32 17.98 5.43 -1.33
N SER A 33 18.01 5.96 -2.56
CA SER A 33 17.37 5.38 -3.75
C SER A 33 18.25 4.34 -4.46
N ASN A 34 19.40 3.98 -3.88
CA ASN A 34 20.31 3.03 -4.49
C ASN A 34 19.71 1.62 -4.48
N SER A 35 19.61 0.99 -5.65
CA SER A 35 18.99 -0.33 -5.79
C SER A 35 19.71 -1.45 -5.04
N ILE A 36 21.04 -1.36 -4.86
CA ILE A 36 21.81 -2.35 -4.07
C ILE A 36 21.42 -2.22 -2.60
N PHE A 37 21.33 -0.99 -2.10
CA PHE A 37 20.93 -0.75 -0.71
C PHE A 37 19.49 -1.23 -0.46
N LEU A 38 18.55 -0.85 -1.34
CA LEU A 38 17.15 -1.29 -1.23
C LEU A 38 17.02 -2.81 -1.34
N LYS A 39 17.78 -3.47 -2.24
CA LYS A 39 17.86 -4.93 -2.31
C LYS A 39 18.30 -5.55 -0.98
N CYS A 40 19.31 -4.97 -0.31
CA CYS A 40 19.71 -5.43 1.01
C CYS A 40 18.56 -5.29 2.03
N ILE A 41 17.80 -4.19 2.02
CA ILE A 41 16.64 -4.02 2.91
C ILE A 41 15.57 -5.09 2.65
N PHE A 42 15.23 -5.37 1.39
CA PHE A 42 14.31 -6.46 1.06
C PHE A 42 14.82 -7.81 1.57
N GLN A 43 16.11 -8.10 1.41
CA GLN A 43 16.72 -9.32 1.95
C GLN A 43 16.69 -9.38 3.48
N LEU A 44 16.77 -8.25 4.18
CA LEU A 44 16.65 -8.24 5.64
C LEU A 44 15.24 -8.66 6.08
N ILE A 45 14.21 -8.15 5.40
CA ILE A 45 12.81 -8.49 5.65
C ILE A 45 12.56 -9.97 5.37
N GLU A 46 13.00 -10.45 4.21
CA GLU A 46 12.67 -11.78 3.71
C GLU A 46 13.51 -12.91 4.32
N ASN A 47 14.67 -12.61 4.92
CA ASN A 47 15.52 -13.66 5.52
C ASN A 47 15.50 -13.69 7.06
N ASN A 48 14.85 -12.73 7.72
CA ASN A 48 14.84 -12.63 9.19
C ASN A 48 13.42 -12.66 9.77
N HIS A 49 12.46 -13.23 9.04
CA HIS A 49 11.16 -13.53 9.61
C HIS A 49 11.18 -14.87 10.33
N ASP A 50 10.53 -14.94 11.48
CA ASP A 50 10.24 -16.18 12.16
C ASP A 50 8.86 -16.65 11.68
N ASP A 51 8.78 -17.86 11.10
CA ASP A 51 7.53 -18.42 10.55
C ASP A 51 6.42 -18.60 11.62
N ASP A 52 6.78 -18.57 12.90
CA ASP A 52 5.96 -19.01 14.03
C ASP A 52 5.47 -17.88 14.97
N ASP A 53 5.80 -16.59 14.73
CA ASP A 53 5.44 -15.48 15.63
C ASP A 53 4.65 -14.36 14.95
N ASP A 54 3.54 -13.93 15.55
CA ASP A 54 2.71 -12.80 15.10
C ASP A 54 3.46 -11.45 15.22
N ASN A 55 4.56 -11.45 15.97
CA ASN A 55 5.43 -10.31 16.20
C ASN A 55 6.67 -10.40 15.31
N ASP A 56 6.80 -9.43 14.41
CA ASP A 56 8.01 -9.31 13.61
C ASP A 56 9.22 -9.07 14.53
N ASP A 57 10.35 -9.67 14.16
CA ASP A 57 11.64 -9.25 14.69
C ASP A 57 11.81 -7.73 14.53
N GLU A 58 12.35 -7.07 15.55
CA GLU A 58 12.54 -5.62 15.55
C GLU A 58 13.30 -5.13 14.31
N LEU A 59 14.22 -5.95 13.78
CA LEU A 59 14.93 -5.66 12.53
C LEU A 59 14.00 -5.62 11.31
N VAL A 60 13.09 -6.59 11.20
CA VAL A 60 12.11 -6.67 10.11
C VAL A 60 11.16 -5.47 10.21
N LEU A 61 10.64 -5.20 11.41
CA LEU A 61 9.74 -4.07 11.64
C LEU A 61 10.41 -2.73 11.30
N SER A 62 11.64 -2.49 11.76
CA SER A 62 12.40 -1.28 11.43
C SER A 62 12.69 -1.16 9.93
N SER A 63 12.92 -2.29 9.25
CA SER A 63 13.12 -2.32 7.79
C SER A 63 11.85 -1.95 7.02
N ILE A 64 10.70 -2.49 7.43
CA ILE A 64 9.39 -2.14 6.85
C ILE A 64 9.07 -0.66 7.08
N LYS A 65 9.25 -0.15 8.30
CA LYS A 65 9.04 1.28 8.61
C LYS A 65 9.93 2.19 7.77
N PHE A 66 11.18 1.79 7.57
CA PHE A 66 12.08 2.51 6.67
C PHE A 66 11.56 2.53 5.23
N LEU A 67 11.15 1.39 4.67
CA LEU A 67 10.60 1.35 3.31
C LEU A 67 9.33 2.20 3.18
N LEU A 68 8.41 2.12 4.15
CA LEU A 68 7.16 2.89 4.14
C LEU A 68 7.41 4.41 4.23
N SER A 69 8.30 4.83 5.13
CA SER A 69 8.67 6.26 5.26
C SER A 69 9.41 6.78 4.02
N LEU A 70 10.26 5.97 3.40
CA LEU A 70 10.90 6.33 2.13
C LEU A 70 9.89 6.39 0.98
N ASN A 71 8.92 5.48 0.95
CA ASN A 71 7.89 5.42 -0.07
C ASN A 71 7.04 6.71 -0.10
N LEU A 72 6.74 7.28 1.06
CA LEU A 72 5.99 8.54 1.18
C LEU A 72 6.66 9.74 0.49
N ARG A 73 7.95 9.65 0.15
CA ARG A 73 8.71 10.74 -0.48
C ARG A 73 8.52 10.85 -1.98
N PHE A 74 7.79 9.93 -2.60
CA PHE A 74 7.62 9.86 -4.05
C PHE A 74 6.15 10.00 -4.41
N ASP A 75 5.81 10.98 -5.24
CA ASP A 75 4.42 11.17 -5.69
C ASP A 75 4.03 10.25 -6.85
N TYR A 76 5.02 9.75 -7.60
CA TYR A 76 4.81 8.96 -8.82
C TYR A 76 5.47 7.57 -8.73
N PRO A 77 4.70 6.48 -8.88
CA PRO A 77 5.21 5.12 -8.76
C PRO A 77 6.31 4.77 -9.77
N ASN A 78 6.21 5.30 -11.00
CA ASN A 78 7.23 5.09 -12.04
C ASN A 78 8.60 5.73 -11.72
N GLN A 79 8.63 6.72 -10.81
CA GLN A 79 9.85 7.35 -10.31
C GLN A 79 10.26 6.78 -8.95
N ASN A 80 9.43 5.93 -8.34
CA ASN A 80 9.67 5.38 -7.04
C ASN A 80 10.77 4.30 -7.09
N PRO A 81 11.94 4.55 -6.48
CA PRO A 81 13.07 3.62 -6.51
C PRO A 81 12.77 2.31 -5.78
N ILE A 82 11.82 2.31 -4.83
CA ILE A 82 11.42 1.11 -4.11
C ILE A 82 10.70 0.16 -5.06
N ILE A 83 9.66 0.63 -5.76
CA ILE A 83 8.90 -0.15 -6.73
C ILE A 83 9.81 -0.63 -7.87
N ARG A 84 10.66 0.26 -8.41
CA ARG A 84 11.63 -0.10 -9.45
C ARG A 84 12.64 -1.15 -9.00
N THR A 85 13.09 -1.08 -7.75
CA THR A 85 14.00 -2.09 -7.21
C THR A 85 13.27 -3.42 -7.02
N LEU A 86 12.04 -3.38 -6.51
CA LEU A 86 11.18 -4.56 -6.33
C LEU A 86 11.01 -5.31 -7.67
N ILE A 87 10.67 -4.60 -8.74
CA ILE A 87 10.61 -5.14 -10.12
C ILE A 87 11.92 -5.81 -10.51
N ALA A 88 13.06 -5.16 -10.25
CA ALA A 88 14.37 -5.65 -10.66
C ALA A 88 14.84 -6.90 -9.89
N ILE A 89 14.29 -7.16 -8.71
CA ILE A 89 14.74 -8.26 -7.83
C ILE A 89 13.73 -9.39 -7.66
N ILE A 90 12.50 -9.24 -8.14
CA ILE A 90 11.40 -10.18 -7.92
C ILE A 90 11.69 -11.61 -8.40
N GLU A 91 12.49 -11.76 -9.46
CA GLU A 91 12.91 -13.07 -9.97
C GLU A 91 14.09 -13.67 -9.16
N GLN A 92 14.74 -12.88 -8.31
CA GLN A 92 15.97 -13.25 -7.59
C GLN A 92 15.72 -13.50 -6.10
N ILE A 93 14.75 -12.81 -5.50
CA ILE A 93 14.43 -12.86 -4.07
C ILE A 93 12.92 -12.91 -3.95
N SER A 94 12.40 -13.82 -3.12
CA SER A 94 10.98 -13.79 -2.72
C SER A 94 10.68 -12.46 -2.03
N CYS A 95 9.57 -11.82 -2.36
CA CYS A 95 9.08 -10.65 -1.62
C CYS A 95 7.73 -10.93 -0.97
N GLN A 96 7.43 -12.21 -0.77
CA GLN A 96 6.12 -12.68 -0.32
C GLN A 96 5.86 -12.28 1.13
N TYR A 97 6.86 -12.38 2.01
CA TYR A 97 6.67 -12.06 3.42
C TYR A 97 6.36 -10.57 3.60
N LEU A 98 7.07 -9.69 2.89
CA LEU A 98 6.77 -8.26 2.87
C LEU A 98 5.32 -8.00 2.45
N ILE A 99 4.86 -8.65 1.37
CA ILE A 99 3.52 -8.44 0.83
C ILE A 99 2.45 -8.92 1.81
N GLU A 100 2.60 -10.12 2.36
CA GLU A 100 1.70 -10.66 3.40
C GLU A 100 1.64 -9.74 4.62
N ARG A 101 2.80 -9.22 5.05
CA ARG A 101 2.86 -8.32 6.19
C ARG A 101 2.20 -6.96 5.91
N LEU A 102 2.35 -6.41 4.71
CA LEU A 102 1.65 -5.20 4.29
C LEU A 102 0.12 -5.41 4.26
N ILE A 103 -0.34 -6.54 3.74
CA ILE A 103 -1.77 -6.90 3.74
C ILE A 103 -2.29 -7.07 5.17
N LEU A 104 -1.51 -7.67 6.07
CA LEU A 104 -1.89 -7.81 7.47
C LEU A 104 -2.01 -6.45 8.18
N LEU A 105 -1.05 -5.55 7.97
CA LEU A 105 -1.10 -4.18 8.50
C LEU A 105 -2.30 -3.42 7.94
N PHE A 106 -2.57 -3.57 6.65
CA PHE A 106 -3.73 -2.99 5.97
C PHE A 106 -5.05 -3.52 6.56
N ASN A 107 -5.18 -4.84 6.75
CA ASN A 107 -6.35 -5.46 7.36
C ASN A 107 -6.61 -4.97 8.80
N ARG A 108 -5.53 -4.74 9.56
CA ARG A 108 -5.61 -4.20 10.94
C ARG A 108 -5.81 -2.68 10.96
N ASN A 109 -5.80 -2.01 9.81
CA ASN A 109 -5.82 -0.55 9.69
C ASN A 109 -4.74 0.12 10.56
N ILE A 110 -3.55 -0.49 10.63
CA ILE A 110 -2.39 0.00 11.40
C ILE A 110 -1.39 0.61 10.42
N ASP A 111 -1.06 1.89 10.62
CA ASP A 111 0.09 2.52 9.98
C ASP A 111 1.30 2.45 10.93
N PRO A 112 2.33 1.65 10.65
CA PRO A 112 3.46 1.45 11.55
C PRO A 112 4.36 2.70 11.72
N ILE A 113 4.20 3.72 10.86
CA ILE A 113 4.89 5.01 11.00
C ILE A 113 3.99 6.14 11.50
N GLU A 114 2.68 5.89 11.69
CA GLU A 114 1.70 6.84 12.20
C GLU A 114 1.76 8.23 11.52
N HIS A 115 1.90 8.24 10.19
CA HIS A 115 2.05 9.49 9.46
C HIS A 115 0.72 10.26 9.44
N LYS A 116 0.77 11.56 9.75
CA LYS A 116 -0.42 12.37 10.07
C LYS A 116 -1.42 12.54 8.92
N THR A 117 -0.95 12.55 7.68
CA THR A 117 -1.78 12.95 6.52
C THR A 117 -2.09 11.80 5.57
N THR A 118 -1.27 10.75 5.56
CA THR A 118 -1.31 9.72 4.53
C THR A 118 -0.91 8.41 5.15
N ASN A 119 -1.82 7.42 5.09
CA ASN A 119 -1.51 6.08 5.56
C ASN A 119 -0.44 5.47 4.64
N SER A 120 0.71 5.17 5.23
CA SER A 120 1.88 4.72 4.50
C SER A 120 1.70 3.38 3.81
N VAL A 121 0.93 2.47 4.41
CA VAL A 121 0.62 1.14 3.88
C VAL A 121 -0.31 1.26 2.68
N ILE A 122 -1.38 2.06 2.79
CA ILE A 122 -2.30 2.31 1.67
C ILE A 122 -1.55 2.94 0.50
N LYS A 123 -0.68 3.92 0.79
CA LYS A 123 0.14 4.56 -0.24
C LYS A 123 1.09 3.56 -0.91
N PHE A 124 1.74 2.69 -0.14
CA PHE A 124 2.61 1.65 -0.70
C PHE A 124 1.85 0.67 -1.60
N LEU A 125 0.68 0.20 -1.16
CA LEU A 125 -0.18 -0.67 -1.97
C LEU A 125 -0.65 0.05 -3.24
N ALA A 126 -1.04 1.31 -3.15
CA ALA A 126 -1.44 2.12 -4.31
C ALA A 126 -0.29 2.22 -5.32
N ASP A 127 0.92 2.54 -4.88
CA ASP A 127 2.10 2.57 -5.76
C ASP A 127 2.39 1.22 -6.41
N LEU A 128 2.18 0.11 -5.68
CA LEU A 128 2.36 -1.24 -6.21
C LEU A 128 1.32 -1.57 -7.30
N PHE A 129 0.06 -1.17 -7.11
CA PHE A 129 -1.00 -1.40 -8.10
C PHE A 129 -0.97 -0.42 -9.27
N ASP A 130 -0.46 0.80 -9.11
CA ASP A 130 -0.38 1.81 -10.17
C ASP A 130 0.85 1.65 -11.09
N ASP A 131 1.84 0.84 -10.69
CA ASP A 131 2.99 0.54 -11.52
C ASP A 131 2.57 0.00 -12.91
N GLN A 132 3.17 0.50 -13.98
CA GLN A 132 2.83 0.06 -15.34
C GLN A 132 3.30 -1.36 -15.66
N ASN A 133 4.18 -1.92 -14.82
CA ASN A 133 4.62 -3.30 -14.97
C ASN A 133 3.66 -4.26 -14.24
N THR A 134 3.76 -5.54 -14.56
CA THR A 134 2.96 -6.62 -13.97
C THR A 134 3.43 -6.97 -12.55
N THR A 135 4.01 -6.02 -11.80
CA THR A 135 4.62 -6.26 -10.47
C THR A 135 3.59 -6.75 -9.48
N SER A 136 2.44 -6.07 -9.42
CA SER A 136 1.28 -6.52 -8.65
C SER A 136 0.77 -7.88 -9.12
N ASP A 137 0.97 -8.24 -10.39
CA ASP A 137 0.51 -9.51 -10.96
C ASP A 137 1.39 -10.69 -10.52
N ILE A 138 2.69 -10.43 -10.32
CA ILE A 138 3.68 -11.41 -9.89
C ILE A 138 3.68 -11.56 -8.37
N LEU A 139 3.53 -10.47 -7.61
CA LEU A 139 3.64 -10.47 -6.14
C LEU A 139 2.37 -10.83 -5.40
N LEU A 140 1.21 -10.67 -6.01
CA LEU A 140 -0.07 -10.91 -5.35
C LEU A 140 -0.76 -12.09 -6.01
N PHE A 141 -1.27 -13.01 -5.21
CA PHE A 141 -2.19 -14.01 -5.72
C PHE A 141 -3.59 -13.42 -5.87
N ASP A 142 -4.46 -14.10 -6.63
CA ASP A 142 -5.86 -13.70 -6.74
C ASP A 142 -6.58 -13.67 -5.38
N SER A 143 -6.18 -14.54 -4.45
CA SER A 143 -6.67 -14.53 -3.06
C SER A 143 -6.32 -13.23 -2.35
N ASP A 144 -5.11 -12.73 -2.55
CA ASP A 144 -4.60 -11.53 -1.88
C ASP A 144 -5.34 -10.29 -2.40
N ARG A 145 -5.54 -10.19 -3.72
CA ARG A 145 -6.32 -9.11 -4.33
C ARG A 145 -7.76 -9.10 -3.82
N ARG A 146 -8.40 -10.28 -3.76
CA ARG A 146 -9.76 -10.41 -3.22
C ARG A 146 -9.83 -9.99 -1.76
N LEU A 147 -8.87 -10.43 -0.93
CA LEU A 147 -8.79 -10.04 0.47
C LEU A 147 -8.62 -8.51 0.62
N ILE A 148 -7.76 -7.89 -0.19
CA ILE A 148 -7.59 -6.42 -0.19
C ILE A 148 -8.91 -5.72 -0.54
N ILE A 149 -9.64 -6.20 -1.56
CA ILE A 149 -10.96 -5.66 -1.93
C ILE A 149 -11.98 -5.83 -0.80
N GLU A 150 -11.98 -6.98 -0.11
CA GLU A 150 -12.85 -7.23 1.04
C GLU A 150 -12.55 -6.27 2.20
N ILE A 151 -11.27 -6.01 2.47
CA ILE A 151 -10.83 -5.03 3.47
C ILE A 151 -11.29 -3.63 3.06
N ILE A 152 -11.03 -3.21 1.82
CA ILE A 152 -11.46 -1.89 1.32
C ILE A 152 -12.97 -1.73 1.45
N SER A 153 -13.74 -2.74 1.04
CA SER A 153 -15.21 -2.71 1.14
C SER A 153 -15.67 -2.53 2.59
N ARG A 154 -14.93 -3.09 3.58
CA ARG A 154 -15.21 -2.92 5.02
C ARG A 154 -15.00 -1.49 5.46
N GLU A 155 -13.84 -0.98 5.10
CA GLU A 155 -13.43 0.35 5.51
C GLU A 155 -14.33 1.41 4.89
N LEU A 156 -14.76 1.24 3.63
CA LEU A 156 -15.70 2.15 2.99
C LEU A 156 -17.10 2.10 3.62
N THR A 157 -17.60 0.93 4.03
CA THR A 157 -18.92 0.86 4.69
C THR A 157 -18.93 1.53 6.06
N ASP A 158 -17.80 1.53 6.76
CA ASP A 158 -17.68 2.07 8.12
C ASP A 158 -17.26 3.56 8.15
N ARG A 159 -16.80 4.11 7.03
CA ARG A 159 -16.29 5.50 6.93
C ARG A 159 -17.31 6.46 6.35
N LEU A 160 -17.09 7.75 6.63
CA LEU A 160 -17.89 8.82 6.03
C LEU A 160 -17.31 9.24 4.69
N CYS A 161 -18.19 9.62 3.78
CA CYS A 161 -17.83 10.14 2.47
C CYS A 161 -17.13 11.53 2.51
N THR A 162 -17.06 12.14 3.70
CA THR A 162 -16.35 13.39 4.00
C THR A 162 -14.91 13.16 4.45
N ASP A 163 -14.51 11.92 4.74
CA ASP A 163 -13.20 11.62 5.31
C ASP A 163 -12.14 11.56 4.21
N GLU A 164 -10.98 12.20 4.42
CA GLU A 164 -9.87 12.16 3.47
C GLU A 164 -9.34 10.73 3.26
N ALA A 165 -9.36 9.90 4.31
CA ALA A 165 -8.98 8.50 4.25
C ALA A 165 -9.84 7.70 3.27
N THR A 166 -11.14 8.04 3.14
CA THR A 166 -12.05 7.41 2.17
C THR A 166 -11.54 7.58 0.74
N THR A 167 -10.97 8.74 0.43
CA THR A 167 -10.35 9.00 -0.89
C THR A 167 -9.21 8.03 -1.18
N ALA A 168 -8.37 7.73 -0.18
CA ALA A 168 -7.25 6.80 -0.33
C ALA A 168 -7.73 5.36 -0.59
N TYR A 169 -8.76 4.91 0.15
CA TYR A 169 -9.39 3.60 -0.08
C TYR A 169 -10.05 3.49 -1.45
N LEU A 170 -10.80 4.52 -1.88
CA LEU A 170 -11.43 4.56 -3.20
C LEU A 170 -10.39 4.57 -4.33
N SER A 171 -9.32 5.34 -4.17
CA SER A 171 -8.23 5.40 -5.14
C SER A 171 -7.54 4.03 -5.27
N LEU A 172 -7.25 3.38 -4.15
CA LEU A 172 -6.68 2.02 -4.16
C LEU A 172 -7.62 1.01 -4.83
N LEU A 173 -8.93 1.09 -4.54
CA LEU A 173 -9.93 0.21 -5.18
C LEU A 173 -9.95 0.40 -6.69
N GLU A 174 -9.97 1.65 -7.18
CA GLU A 174 -9.97 1.96 -8.60
C GLU A 174 -8.72 1.39 -9.29
N LEU A 175 -7.53 1.54 -8.69
CA LEU A 175 -6.27 0.98 -9.20
C LEU A 175 -6.32 -0.55 -9.33
N ILE A 176 -6.87 -1.23 -8.32
CA ILE A 176 -7.00 -2.70 -8.33
C ILE A 176 -7.97 -3.14 -9.41
N LEU A 177 -9.15 -2.51 -9.49
CA LEU A 177 -10.20 -2.89 -10.45
C LEU A 177 -9.81 -2.62 -11.91
N ARG A 178 -8.99 -1.58 -12.16
CA ARG A 178 -8.46 -1.29 -13.50
C ARG A 178 -7.62 -2.43 -14.06
N LYS A 179 -6.87 -3.14 -13.20
CA LYS A 179 -5.97 -4.23 -13.59
C LYS A 179 -6.60 -5.61 -13.45
N HIS A 180 -7.50 -5.79 -12.48
CA HIS A 180 -8.08 -7.08 -12.16
C HIS A 180 -9.57 -7.13 -12.49
N THR A 181 -9.97 -8.11 -13.31
CA THR A 181 -11.37 -8.32 -13.67
C THR A 181 -12.16 -8.90 -12.50
N LEU A 182 -12.72 -8.02 -11.67
CA LEU A 182 -13.78 -8.36 -10.72
C LEU A 182 -15.14 -8.34 -11.44
N THR A 183 -16.02 -9.24 -11.05
CA THR A 183 -17.38 -9.40 -11.55
C THR A 183 -18.33 -9.49 -10.37
N HIS A 184 -19.62 -9.27 -10.63
CA HIS A 184 -20.66 -9.46 -9.63
C HIS A 184 -20.58 -10.84 -8.94
N GLU A 185 -20.30 -11.91 -9.69
CA GLU A 185 -20.30 -13.28 -9.17
C GLU A 185 -19.11 -13.60 -8.24
N ASN A 186 -17.99 -12.87 -8.40
CA ASN A 186 -16.76 -13.13 -7.64
C ASN A 186 -16.47 -12.05 -6.58
N CYS A 187 -17.29 -11.00 -6.50
CA CYS A 187 -17.23 -9.98 -5.47
C CYS A 187 -18.13 -10.36 -4.29
N SER A 188 -17.53 -10.91 -3.23
CA SER A 188 -18.26 -11.37 -2.03
C SER A 188 -19.04 -10.26 -1.33
N ARG A 189 -18.60 -9.00 -1.45
CA ARG A 189 -19.19 -7.82 -0.78
C ARG A 189 -19.80 -6.82 -1.76
N TYR A 190 -20.25 -7.30 -2.91
CA TYR A 190 -20.86 -6.47 -3.95
C TYR A 190 -22.00 -5.61 -3.42
N ASP A 191 -23.01 -6.21 -2.78
CA ASP A 191 -24.22 -5.51 -2.34
C ASP A 191 -23.89 -4.36 -1.39
N GLU A 192 -22.93 -4.60 -0.49
CA GLU A 192 -22.47 -3.61 0.50
C GLU A 192 -21.69 -2.47 -0.15
N LEU A 193 -20.82 -2.79 -1.11
CA LEU A 193 -20.07 -1.80 -1.87
C LEU A 193 -21.01 -0.94 -2.74
N GLN A 194 -21.98 -1.56 -3.40
CA GLN A 194 -22.97 -0.85 -4.22
C GLN A 194 -23.83 0.09 -3.36
N ALA A 195 -24.34 -0.38 -2.22
CA ALA A 195 -25.10 0.43 -1.29
C ALA A 195 -24.27 1.58 -0.70
N CYS A 196 -22.98 1.33 -0.40
CA CYS A 196 -22.04 2.36 0.03
C CYS A 196 -21.88 3.46 -1.03
N PHE A 197 -21.65 3.09 -2.30
CA PHE A 197 -21.54 4.04 -3.40
C PHE A 197 -22.83 4.84 -3.60
N GLN A 198 -24.01 4.21 -3.51
CA GLN A 198 -25.31 4.89 -3.55
C GLN A 198 -25.41 5.96 -2.46
N SER A 199 -25.07 5.59 -1.23
CA SER A 199 -25.09 6.48 -0.07
C SER A 199 -24.15 7.66 -0.26
N TYR A 200 -22.92 7.41 -0.73
CA TYR A 200 -21.91 8.44 -0.93
C TYR A 200 -22.28 9.42 -2.05
N LEU A 201 -22.82 8.93 -3.18
CA LEU A 201 -23.26 9.78 -4.29
C LEU A 201 -24.47 10.63 -3.91
N SER A 202 -25.37 10.11 -3.06
CA SER A 202 -26.57 10.81 -2.59
C SER A 202 -26.29 11.82 -1.47
N THR A 203 -25.14 11.73 -0.80
CA THR A 203 -24.79 12.61 0.32
C THR A 203 -24.29 13.97 -0.17
N GLU A 204 -25.00 15.06 0.13
CA GLU A 204 -24.67 16.41 -0.36
C GLU A 204 -23.23 16.84 -0.04
N ASN A 205 -22.74 16.56 1.17
CA ASN A 205 -21.42 16.99 1.65
C ASN A 205 -20.26 16.02 1.33
N CYS A 206 -20.48 14.99 0.51
CA CYS A 206 -19.41 14.08 0.09
C CYS A 206 -18.24 14.84 -0.59
N LEU A 207 -16.99 14.42 -0.35
CA LEU A 207 -15.85 15.03 -1.04
C LEU A 207 -16.02 14.88 -2.57
N HIS A 208 -15.61 15.90 -3.32
CA HIS A 208 -15.77 15.91 -4.78
C HIS A 208 -14.94 14.79 -5.42
N GLU A 209 -13.75 14.56 -4.88
CA GLU A 209 -12.79 13.53 -5.24
C GLU A 209 -13.41 12.13 -5.06
N ASN A 210 -14.07 11.89 -3.93
CA ASN A 210 -14.75 10.62 -3.65
C ASN A 210 -15.83 10.34 -4.70
N ARG A 211 -16.68 11.32 -5.00
CA ARG A 211 -17.70 11.17 -6.05
C ARG A 211 -17.10 10.95 -7.43
N PHE A 212 -16.02 11.67 -7.74
CA PHE A 212 -15.33 11.52 -9.02
C PHE A 212 -14.81 10.09 -9.19
N ILE A 213 -14.09 9.57 -8.19
CA ILE A 213 -13.53 8.21 -8.24
C ILE A 213 -14.64 7.17 -8.33
N ILE A 214 -15.72 7.29 -7.54
CA ILE A 214 -16.85 6.35 -7.59
C ILE A 214 -17.50 6.33 -8.98
N ASN A 215 -17.76 7.50 -9.57
CA ASN A 215 -18.33 7.56 -10.91
C ASN A 215 -17.39 6.96 -11.95
N GLU A 216 -16.09 7.13 -11.80
CA GLU A 216 -15.09 6.53 -12.70
C GLU A 216 -15.06 5.00 -12.57
N ILE A 217 -15.11 4.47 -11.34
CA ILE A 217 -15.23 3.03 -11.09
C ILE A 217 -16.51 2.49 -11.75
N ILE A 218 -17.68 3.13 -11.51
CA ILE A 218 -18.96 2.69 -12.08
C ILE A 218 -18.91 2.71 -13.62
N ARG A 219 -18.29 3.74 -14.20
CA ARG A 219 -18.14 3.89 -15.66
C ARG A 219 -17.29 2.79 -16.28
N GLN A 220 -16.28 2.29 -15.57
CA GLN A 220 -15.40 1.22 -16.03
C GLN A 220 -15.98 -0.18 -15.75
N HIS A 221 -16.87 -0.29 -14.77
CA HIS A 221 -17.39 -1.54 -14.26
C HIS A 221 -18.92 -1.51 -14.16
N ASP A 222 -19.59 -1.70 -15.30
CA ASP A 222 -21.06 -1.61 -15.43
C ASP A 222 -21.84 -2.53 -14.47
N TRP A 223 -21.23 -3.59 -13.96
CA TRP A 223 -21.86 -4.46 -12.96
C TRP A 223 -22.01 -3.80 -11.59
N LEU A 224 -21.28 -2.71 -11.31
CA LEU A 224 -21.49 -1.81 -10.16
C LEU A 224 -22.51 -0.70 -10.47
N SER A 225 -22.98 -0.61 -11.72
CA SER A 225 -23.99 0.37 -12.08
C SER A 225 -25.32 0.07 -11.38
N MET A 226 -26.01 1.15 -11.05
CA MET A 226 -27.26 1.12 -10.30
C MET A 226 -28.38 1.13 -11.34
N ILE A 227 -28.86 -0.06 -11.73
CA ILE A 227 -30.16 -0.19 -12.41
C ILE A 227 -31.25 -0.23 -11.35
#